data_AF-A0AAV2QRB8-F1
#
_entry.id   AF-A0AAV2QRB8-F1
#
_cell.length_a   1.000
_cell.length_b   1.000
_cell.length_c   1.000
_cell.angle_alpha   90.00
_cell.angle_beta   90.00
_cell.angle_gamma   90.00
#
_symmetry.space_group_name_H-M   'P 1'
#
loop_
_entity.id
_entity.type
_entity.pdbx_description
1 polymer ?
#
loop_
_entity_poly.entity_id
_entity_poly.type
_entity_poly.pdbx_seq_one_letter_code
_entity_poly.pdbx_strand_id
1 'polypeptide(L)'
;MTKLKKNKKPSGKRDCKRNSNKCKKKGGVCTSYKEDCPVLIGEDLCKGFSCRCCTSDIVECFEKKKCIKKNGICKESCEEEEEEIRKGCSGDGYKCCAPPTIIECKIKNKCKKQG
;
A
#
# COMPACT_ATOMS: atom_id res chain seq x y z
N MET A 1 50.41 7.20 -35.35
CA MET A 1 50.38 6.63 -33.98
C MET A 1 49.07 7.02 -33.30
N THR A 2 47.99 6.28 -33.52
CA THR A 2 46.66 6.63 -33.02
C THR A 2 46.44 5.93 -31.68
N LYS A 3 46.52 6.68 -30.57
CA LYS A 3 46.29 6.14 -29.22
C LYS A 3 44.82 5.72 -29.09
N LEU A 4 44.58 4.41 -29.18
CA LEU A 4 43.34 3.76 -28.74
C LEU A 4 43.04 4.20 -27.30
N LYS A 5 42.06 5.10 -27.13
CA LYS A 5 41.50 5.44 -25.83
C LYS A 5 40.88 4.16 -25.27
N LYS A 6 41.56 3.55 -24.31
CA LYS A 6 41.08 2.38 -23.56
C LYS A 6 39.69 2.70 -23.04
N ASN A 7 38.67 2.08 -23.63
CA ASN A 7 37.33 2.01 -23.06
C ASN A 7 37.45 1.33 -21.70
N LYS A 8 37.59 2.13 -20.64
CA LYS A 8 37.44 1.66 -19.26
C LYS A 8 35.98 1.24 -19.12
N LYS A 9 35.69 -0.05 -19.38
CA LYS A 9 34.50 -0.70 -18.86
C LYS A 9 34.45 -0.35 -17.37
N PRO A 10 33.37 0.24 -16.83
CA PRO A 10 33.26 0.45 -15.40
C PRO A 10 33.10 -0.91 -14.74
N SER A 11 34.24 -1.54 -14.45
CA SER A 11 34.39 -2.67 -13.55
C SER A 11 34.20 -2.16 -12.13
N GLY A 12 32.94 -1.98 -11.74
CA GLY A 12 32.53 -1.75 -10.38
C GLY A 12 31.15 -2.35 -10.24
N LYS A 13 31.00 -3.38 -9.40
CA LYS A 13 29.68 -3.80 -8.95
C LYS A 13 28.97 -2.53 -8.48
N ARG A 14 27.93 -2.11 -9.20
CA ARG A 14 27.08 -1.00 -8.76
C ARG A 14 26.25 -1.56 -7.62
N ASP A 15 26.88 -1.70 -6.47
CA ASP A 15 26.28 -2.26 -5.28
C ASP A 15 25.18 -1.33 -4.82
N CYS A 16 24.02 -1.91 -4.48
CA CYS A 16 22.90 -1.13 -4.05
C CYS A 16 23.26 -0.37 -2.76
N LYS A 17 23.20 0.96 -2.79
CA LYS A 17 23.55 1.76 -1.61
C LYS A 17 22.39 1.69 -0.61
N ARG A 18 22.52 0.80 0.37
CA ARG A 18 21.47 0.49 1.35
C ARG A 18 21.04 1.67 2.25
N ASN A 19 21.70 2.83 2.19
CA ASN A 19 21.53 3.94 3.12
C ASN A 19 20.74 5.15 2.59
N SER A 20 19.62 4.92 1.89
CA SER A 20 18.76 6.04 1.50
C SER A 20 17.83 6.50 2.62
N ASN A 21 17.99 7.75 3.08
CA ASN A 21 17.08 8.38 4.03
C ASN A 21 15.63 8.47 3.50
N LYS A 22 15.43 8.52 2.17
CA LYS A 22 14.08 8.56 1.58
C LYS A 22 13.34 7.24 1.82
N CYS A 23 14.02 6.12 1.63
CA CYS A 23 13.48 4.79 1.86
C CYS A 23 13.22 4.54 3.35
N LYS A 24 14.18 4.87 4.22
CA LYS A 24 14.04 4.74 5.68
C LYS A 24 12.89 5.56 6.26
N LYS A 25 12.66 6.79 5.78
CA LYS A 25 11.54 7.63 6.21
C LYS A 25 10.16 7.00 5.91
N LYS A 26 10.09 6.10 4.93
CA LYS A 26 8.88 5.34 4.58
C LYS A 26 8.86 3.94 5.23
N GLY A 27 9.73 3.67 6.20
CA GLY A 27 9.79 2.37 6.87
C GLY A 27 10.47 1.26 6.06
N GLY A 28 11.13 1.60 4.95
CA GLY A 28 11.77 0.63 4.06
C GLY A 28 13.29 0.52 4.23
N VAL A 29 13.83 -0.57 3.71
CA VAL A 29 15.25 -0.81 3.46
C VAL A 29 15.51 -0.93 1.96
N CYS A 30 16.62 -0.35 1.51
CA CYS A 30 17.05 -0.48 0.13
C CYS A 30 17.69 -1.85 -0.09
N THR A 31 17.11 -2.65 -0.98
CA THR A 31 17.60 -3.98 -1.37
C THR A 31 17.89 -4.00 -2.87
N SER A 32 18.70 -4.95 -3.33
CA SER A 32 18.88 -5.15 -4.77
C SER A 32 17.61 -5.76 -5.39
N TYR A 33 17.34 -5.52 -6.67
CA TYR A 33 16.24 -6.21 -7.39
C TYR A 33 16.35 -7.75 -7.37
N LYS A 34 17.55 -8.28 -7.14
CA LYS A 34 17.80 -9.72 -7.00
C LYS A 34 17.44 -10.28 -5.62
N GLU A 35 17.31 -9.42 -4.61
CA GLU A 35 16.95 -9.82 -3.25
C GLU A 35 15.42 -9.81 -3.10
N ASP A 36 14.91 -10.60 -2.16
CA ASP A 36 13.47 -10.66 -1.88
C ASP A 36 12.93 -9.29 -1.42
N CYS A 37 11.72 -8.98 -1.84
CA CYS A 37 11.05 -7.71 -1.58
C CYS A 37 9.56 -7.98 -1.38
N PRO A 38 9.15 -8.31 -0.14
CA PRO A 38 7.77 -8.65 0.16
C PRO A 38 6.80 -7.53 -0.20
N VAL A 39 7.17 -6.28 0.11
CA VAL A 39 6.40 -5.08 -0.21
C VAL A 39 7.31 -4.04 -0.85
N LEU A 40 6.98 -3.63 -2.08
CA LEU A 40 7.69 -2.57 -2.79
C LEU A 40 7.15 -1.20 -2.36
N ILE A 41 8.00 -0.40 -1.71
CA ILE A 41 7.68 1.00 -1.34
C ILE A 41 8.00 1.96 -2.49
N GLY A 42 8.99 1.62 -3.33
CA GLY A 42 9.30 2.38 -4.54
C GLY A 42 10.71 2.13 -5.09
N GLU A 43 10.87 2.26 -6.40
CA GLU A 43 12.12 1.94 -7.10
C GLU A 43 13.15 3.07 -7.00
N ASP A 44 12.72 4.33 -7.15
CA ASP A 44 13.61 5.51 -7.14
C ASP A 44 13.92 6.09 -5.75
N LEU A 45 13.46 5.42 -4.70
CA LEU A 45 13.72 5.85 -3.32
C LEU A 45 15.14 5.53 -2.87
N CYS A 46 15.85 4.66 -3.58
CA CYS A 46 17.18 4.19 -3.25
C CYS A 46 18.24 4.80 -4.18
N LYS A 47 19.47 4.95 -3.68
CA LYS A 47 20.58 5.47 -4.49
C LYS A 47 21.36 4.30 -5.10
N GLY A 48 21.38 4.23 -6.42
CA GLY A 48 22.14 3.22 -7.16
C GLY A 48 21.33 2.64 -8.30
N PHE A 49 22.03 2.14 -9.33
CA PHE A 49 21.40 1.32 -10.33
C PHE A 49 21.09 -0.03 -9.70
N SER A 50 19.95 -0.62 -10.07
CA SER A 50 19.58 -1.92 -9.56
C SER A 50 19.26 -1.97 -8.04
N CYS A 51 18.75 -0.87 -7.45
CA CYS A 51 18.13 -0.84 -6.12
C CYS A 51 16.60 -0.64 -6.15
N ARG A 52 15.91 -1.20 -5.16
CA ARG A 52 14.51 -0.88 -4.83
C ARG A 52 14.35 -0.69 -3.32
N CYS A 53 13.35 0.09 -2.91
CA CYS A 53 13.00 0.26 -1.50
C CYS A 53 11.90 -0.74 -1.14
N CYS A 54 12.20 -1.61 -0.19
CA CYS A 54 11.34 -2.70 0.22
C CYS A 54 11.12 -2.65 1.73
N THR A 55 9.98 -3.14 2.20
CA THR A 55 9.81 -3.45 3.62
C THR A 55 9.46 -4.92 3.80
N SER A 56 9.87 -5.45 4.95
CA SER A 56 9.46 -6.76 5.45
C SER A 56 8.17 -6.67 6.25
N ASP A 57 7.71 -5.45 6.57
CA ASP A 57 6.39 -5.22 7.14
C ASP A 57 5.37 -5.53 6.04
N ILE A 58 4.84 -6.75 6.08
CA ILE A 58 3.55 -7.03 5.48
C ILE A 58 2.61 -6.05 6.17
N VAL A 59 2.07 -5.08 5.41
CA VAL A 59 1.06 -4.17 5.94
C VAL A 59 -0.21 -4.99 6.10
N GLU A 60 -0.26 -5.79 7.16
CA GLU A 60 -1.46 -6.52 7.52
C GLU A 60 -2.51 -5.47 7.87
N CYS A 61 -3.56 -5.45 7.07
CA CYS A 61 -4.69 -4.60 7.39
C CYS A 61 -5.46 -5.21 8.55
N PHE A 62 -5.67 -4.44 9.60
CA PHE A 62 -6.49 -4.86 10.74
C PHE A 62 -7.82 -4.09 10.76
N GLU A 63 -8.92 -4.84 10.80
CA GLU A 63 -10.26 -4.28 10.89
C GLU A 63 -10.49 -3.68 12.28
N LYS A 64 -10.77 -2.39 12.35
CA LYS A 64 -11.15 -1.74 13.62
C LYS A 64 -12.61 -2.06 13.92
N LYS A 65 -13.00 -1.88 15.19
CA LYS A 65 -14.39 -2.04 15.65
C LYS A 65 -15.44 -1.34 14.76
N LYS A 66 -15.09 -0.21 14.15
CA LYS A 66 -15.99 0.51 13.22
C LYS A 66 -16.28 -0.27 11.95
N CYS A 67 -15.27 -0.93 11.40
CA CYS A 67 -15.39 -1.77 10.22
C CYS A 67 -16.19 -3.03 10.52
N ILE A 68 -15.81 -3.72 11.59
CA ILE A 68 -16.47 -4.95 12.06
C ILE A 68 -17.96 -4.69 12.37
N LYS A 69 -18.30 -3.56 13.00
CA LYS A 69 -19.70 -3.21 13.32
C LYS A 69 -20.61 -3.09 12.07
N LYS A 70 -20.01 -2.83 10.91
CA LYS A 70 -20.68 -2.70 9.62
C LYS A 70 -20.46 -3.92 8.73
N ASN A 71 -19.92 -5.02 9.29
CA ASN A 71 -19.49 -6.21 8.54
C ASN A 71 -18.55 -5.88 7.37
N GLY A 72 -17.75 -4.82 7.53
CA GLY A 72 -16.78 -4.43 6.51
C GLY A 72 -15.46 -5.17 6.64
N ILE A 73 -14.76 -5.26 5.50
CA ILE A 73 -13.48 -5.93 5.34
C ILE A 73 -12.42 -4.92 4.90
N CYS A 74 -11.21 -5.13 5.38
CA CYS A 74 -9.99 -4.47 4.95
C CYS A 74 -9.63 -4.78 3.48
N LYS A 75 -9.67 -3.79 2.58
CA LYS A 75 -9.22 -3.92 1.18
C LYS A 75 -8.41 -2.69 0.74
N GLU A 76 -7.57 -2.81 -0.28
CA GLU A 76 -6.86 -1.64 -0.85
C GLU A 76 -7.83 -0.70 -1.58
N SER A 77 -8.85 -1.27 -2.22
CA SER A 77 -9.93 -0.56 -2.91
C SER A 77 -11.28 -1.24 -2.62
N CYS A 78 -12.33 -0.44 -2.51
CA CYS A 78 -13.70 -0.93 -2.34
C CYS A 78 -14.36 -1.11 -3.71
N GLU A 79 -15.26 -2.08 -3.80
CA GLU A 79 -16.11 -2.28 -4.98
C GLU A 79 -17.16 -1.16 -5.09
N GLU A 80 -17.74 -0.94 -6.27
CA GLU A 80 -18.69 0.18 -6.50
C GLU A 80 -19.95 0.09 -5.62
N GLU A 81 -20.33 -1.12 -5.22
CA GLU A 81 -21.50 -1.39 -4.37
C GLU A 81 -21.19 -1.32 -2.86
N GLU A 82 -19.90 -1.19 -2.49
CA GLU A 82 -19.46 -1.15 -1.10
C GLU A 82 -19.34 0.29 -0.57
N GLU A 83 -19.63 0.47 0.73
CA GLU A 83 -19.44 1.75 1.41
C GLU A 83 -18.03 1.81 2.04
N GLU A 84 -17.25 2.83 1.67
CA GLU A 84 -15.95 3.09 2.30
C GLU A 84 -16.14 3.71 3.70
N ILE A 85 -15.78 2.96 4.73
CA ILE A 85 -15.78 3.45 6.12
C ILE A 85 -14.43 4.08 6.45
N ARG A 86 -14.42 5.41 6.49
CA ARG A 86 -13.25 6.20 6.90
C ARG A 86 -12.74 5.78 8.27
N LYS A 87 -11.41 5.57 8.37
CA LYS A 87 -10.73 5.12 9.59
C LYS A 87 -11.28 3.79 10.14
N GLY A 88 -11.85 2.95 9.28
CA GLY A 88 -12.29 1.61 9.63
C GLY A 88 -11.16 0.59 9.74
N CYS A 89 -10.00 0.86 9.13
CA CYS A 89 -8.86 -0.05 9.13
C CYS A 89 -7.61 0.56 9.79
N SER A 90 -6.71 -0.30 10.25
CA SER A 90 -5.29 0.00 10.53
C SER A 90 -4.44 -0.53 9.38
N GLY A 91 -3.39 0.20 9.01
CA GLY A 91 -2.56 -0.09 7.84
C GLY A 91 -2.67 1.06 6.83
N ASP A 92 -1.52 1.54 6.36
CA ASP A 92 -1.46 2.56 5.32
C ASP A 92 -1.89 1.95 3.98
N GLY A 93 -2.70 2.68 3.21
CA GLY A 93 -3.20 2.22 1.90
C GLY A 93 -4.44 1.32 1.94
N TYR A 94 -4.93 0.93 3.12
CA TYR A 94 -6.15 0.12 3.24
C TYR A 94 -7.39 0.93 3.65
N LYS A 95 -8.51 0.51 3.09
CA LYS A 95 -9.84 1.03 3.29
C LYS A 95 -10.73 -0.05 3.91
N CYS A 96 -11.66 0.38 4.75
CA CYS A 96 -12.71 -0.52 5.21
C CYS A 96 -13.85 -0.47 4.21
N CYS A 97 -14.14 -1.58 3.57
CA CYS A 97 -15.20 -1.71 2.59
C CYS A 97 -16.32 -2.51 3.23
N ALA A 98 -17.44 -1.86 3.52
CA ALA A 98 -18.61 -2.50 4.07
C ALA A 98 -19.61 -2.84 2.97
N PRO A 99 -20.27 -4.01 3.04
CA PRO A 99 -21.37 -4.30 2.14
C PRO A 99 -22.45 -3.23 2.30
N PRO A 100 -23.23 -2.97 1.25
CA PRO A 100 -24.30 -1.99 1.31
C PRO A 100 -25.24 -2.38 2.44
N THR A 101 -25.53 -1.45 3.35
CA THR A 101 -26.53 -1.69 4.38
C THR A 101 -27.87 -1.83 3.68
N ILE A 102 -28.35 -3.07 3.52
CA ILE A 102 -29.74 -3.33 3.18
C ILE A 102 -30.53 -2.85 4.39
N ILE A 103 -30.94 -1.58 4.37
CA ILE A 103 -31.97 -1.11 5.26
C ILE A 103 -33.21 -1.86 4.78
N GLU A 104 -33.49 -3.01 5.39
CA GLU A 104 -34.86 -3.50 5.42
C GLU A 104 -35.68 -2.37 6.04
N CYS A 105 -36.33 -1.59 5.18
CA CYS A 105 -37.31 -0.62 5.58
C CYS A 105 -38.37 -1.42 6.34
N LYS A 106 -38.24 -1.44 7.68
CA LYS A 106 -39.34 -1.81 8.55
C LYS A 106 -40.43 -0.78 8.27
N ILE A 107 -41.32 -1.10 7.33
CA ILE A 107 -42.57 -0.38 7.12
C ILE A 107 -43.31 -0.48 8.44
N LYS A 108 -43.06 0.44 9.36
CA LYS A 108 -43.95 0.67 10.49
C LYS A 108 -45.15 1.36 9.87
N ASN A 109 -46.16 0.57 9.52
CA ASN A 109 -47.50 1.03 9.17
C ASN A 109 -48.01 1.99 10.25
N LYS A 110 -47.79 3.29 10.10
CA LYS A 110 -48.54 4.37 10.74
C LYS A 110 -48.58 5.59 9.83
N CYS A 111 -49.26 5.46 8.70
CA CYS A 111 -49.82 6.63 8.03
C CYS A 111 -51.18 6.93 8.68
N LYS A 112 -51.24 7.89 9.61
CA LYS A 112 -52.51 8.56 9.94
C LYS A 112 -52.72 9.66 8.91
N LYS A 113 -53.73 9.53 8.05
CA LYS A 113 -54.30 10.70 7.37
C LYS A 113 -55.07 11.50 8.42
N GLN A 114 -54.63 12.71 8.68
CA GLN A 114 -55.43 13.79 9.25
C GLN A 114 -56.05 14.56 8.08
N GLY A 115 -57.32 14.94 8.21
CA GLY A 115 -58.05 15.80 7.27
C GLY A 115 -59.29 15.12 6.75
#